data_AF-R6APE0-F1
#
_entry.id   AF-R6APE0-F1
#
_cell.length_a   1.000
_cell.length_b   1.000
_cell.length_c   1.000
_cell.angle_alpha   90.00
_cell.angle_beta   90.00
_cell.angle_gamma   90.00
#
_symmetry.space_group_name_H-M   'P 1'
#
loop_
_entity.id
_entity.type
_entity.pdbx_description
1 polymer ?
#
loop_
_entity_poly.entity_id
_entity_poly.type
_entity_poly.pdbx_seq_one_letter_code
_entity_poly.pdbx_strand_id
1 'polypeptide(L)'
;MDSALVSFYLQIVYAVGAFIFGYAWNKQRGLSARQKGMENGTRALLKMELCRIHRESTSNGFITYDDASIAEEIYAAYHVLGGNGSGTHMMTDIRKMRMMEYERKV
;
A
#
# COMPACT_ATOMS: atom_id res chain seq x y z
N MET A 1 5.20 28.92 -52.64
CA MET A 1 5.74 29.29 -51.30
C MET A 1 4.82 28.83 -50.16
N ASP A 2 3.58 28.45 -50.45
CA ASP A 2 2.58 28.10 -49.42
C ASP A 2 2.83 26.73 -48.76
N SER A 3 3.34 25.74 -49.49
CA SER A 3 3.56 24.39 -48.97
C SER A 3 4.63 24.30 -47.88
N ALA A 4 5.66 25.16 -47.94
CA ALA A 4 6.77 25.20 -46.97
C ALA A 4 6.39 25.91 -45.67
N LEU A 5 5.51 26.93 -45.76
CA LEU A 5 4.94 27.57 -44.57
C LEU A 5 4.00 26.61 -43.84
N VAL A 6 3.12 25.91 -44.57
CA VAL A 6 2.20 24.94 -43.98
C VAL A 6 2.95 23.80 -43.27
N SER A 7 4.02 23.27 -43.86
CA SER A 7 4.82 22.21 -43.22
C SER A 7 5.54 22.71 -41.96
N PHE A 8 6.03 23.95 -41.95
CA PHE A 8 6.63 24.56 -40.76
C PHE A 8 5.63 24.76 -39.62
N TYR A 9 4.42 25.26 -39.92
CA TYR A 9 3.36 25.39 -38.91
C TYR A 9 2.93 24.04 -38.35
N LEU A 10 2.81 23.01 -39.19
CA LEU A 10 2.49 21.65 -38.74
C LEU A 10 3.57 21.10 -37.80
N GLN A 11 4.85 21.31 -38.10
CA GLN A 11 5.95 20.87 -37.23
C GLN A 11 5.90 21.54 -35.85
N ILE A 12 5.56 22.83 -35.77
CA ILE A 12 5.37 23.52 -34.49
C ILE A 12 4.21 22.91 -33.72
N VAL A 13 3.07 22.66 -34.38
CA VAL A 13 1.90 22.04 -33.74
C VAL A 13 2.25 20.64 -33.21
N TYR A 14 2.97 19.83 -33.97
CA TYR A 14 3.44 18.52 -33.52
C TYR A 14 4.42 18.62 -32.35
N ALA A 15 5.37 19.56 -32.38
CA ALA A 15 6.33 19.75 -31.31
C ALA A 15 5.65 20.18 -30.00
N VAL A 16 4.70 21.12 -30.08
CA VAL A 16 3.91 21.57 -28.93
C VAL A 16 3.03 20.43 -28.40
N GLY A 17 2.38 19.67 -29.30
CA GLY A 17 1.58 18.50 -28.93
C GLY A 17 2.41 17.42 -28.22
N ALA A 18 3.57 17.08 -28.77
CA ALA A 18 4.51 16.12 -28.17
C ALA A 18 5.02 16.61 -26.80
N PHE A 19 5.29 17.91 -26.66
CA PHE A 19 5.72 18.50 -25.40
C PHE A 19 4.64 18.40 -24.32
N ILE A 20 3.40 18.79 -24.64
CA ILE A 20 2.27 18.69 -23.70
C ILE A 20 2.03 17.24 -23.29
N PHE A 21 2.02 16.32 -24.26
CA PHE A 21 1.83 14.89 -24.00
C PHE A 21 2.95 14.33 -23.12
N GLY A 22 4.22 14.61 -23.44
CA GLY A 22 5.37 14.18 -22.67
C GLY A 22 5.36 14.74 -21.24
N TYR A 23 4.99 16.01 -21.07
CA TYR A 23 4.86 16.64 -19.76
C TYR A 23 3.77 15.98 -18.92
N ALA A 24 2.57 15.76 -19.50
CA ALA A 24 1.47 15.09 -18.82
C ALA A 24 1.83 13.66 -18.41
N TRP A 25 2.48 12.92 -19.31
CA TRP A 25 2.95 11.55 -19.06
C TRP A 25 3.96 11.50 -17.91
N ASN A 26 4.97 12.37 -17.91
CA ASN A 26 5.95 12.43 -16.84
C ASN A 26 5.32 12.80 -15.49
N LYS A 27 4.38 13.75 -15.48
CA LYS A 27 3.64 14.12 -14.27
C LYS A 27 2.83 12.93 -13.72
N GLN A 28 2.13 12.19 -14.58
CA GLN A 28 1.37 11.00 -14.18
C GLN A 28 2.27 9.89 -13.62
N ARG A 29 3.44 9.67 -14.22
CA ARG A 29 4.43 8.71 -13.71
C ARG A 29 4.95 9.11 -12.32
N GLY A 30 5.21 10.39 -12.09
CA GLY A 30 5.64 10.90 -10.79
C GLY A 30 4.60 10.67 -9.69
N LEU A 31 3.32 10.94 -9.98
CA LEU A 31 2.22 10.68 -9.05
C LEU A 31 2.07 9.19 -8.76
N SER A 32 2.11 8.35 -9.79
CA SER A 32 2.00 6.89 -9.65
C SER A 32 3.14 6.32 -8.81
N ALA A 33 4.37 6.79 -9.02
CA ALA A 33 5.53 6.38 -8.23
C ALA A 33 5.40 6.79 -6.76
N ARG A 34 4.95 8.02 -6.49
CA ARG A 34 4.70 8.51 -5.13
C ARG A 34 3.62 7.69 -4.43
N GLN A 35 2.50 7.43 -5.11
CA GLN A 35 1.42 6.62 -4.57
C GLN A 35 1.90 5.20 -4.23
N LYS A 36 2.62 4.56 -5.14
CA LYS A 36 3.20 3.23 -4.89
C LYS A 36 4.18 3.23 -3.72
N GLY A 37 4.98 4.29 -3.56
CA GLY A 37 5.84 4.47 -2.39
C GLY A 37 5.06 4.55 -1.08
N MET A 38 3.95 5.28 -1.08
CA MET A 38 3.07 5.41 0.08
C MET A 38 2.38 4.07 0.41
N GLU A 39 1.83 3.37 -0.58
CA GLU A 39 1.25 2.04 -0.42
C GLU A 39 2.27 1.04 0.14
N ASN A 40 3.52 1.06 -0.35
CA ASN A 40 4.59 0.22 0.17
C ASN A 40 4.94 0.55 1.63
N GLY A 41 5.01 1.84 1.98
CA GLY A 41 5.25 2.30 3.35
C GLY A 41 4.14 1.87 4.31
N THR A 42 2.88 2.12 3.94
CA THR A 42 1.72 1.67 4.72
C THR A 42 1.70 0.16 4.88
N ARG A 43 1.97 -0.60 3.80
CA ARG A 43 2.08 -2.07 3.86
C ARG A 43 3.16 -2.52 4.87
N ALA A 44 4.31 -1.84 4.91
CA ALA A 44 5.38 -2.15 5.86
C ALA A 44 4.97 -1.87 7.31
N LEU A 45 4.29 -0.75 7.57
CA LEU A 45 3.78 -0.39 8.90
C LEU A 45 2.72 -1.37 9.39
N LEU A 46 1.74 -1.71 8.54
CA LEU A 46 0.72 -2.71 8.86
C LEU A 46 1.35 -4.07 9.17
N LYS A 47 2.35 -4.50 8.38
CA LYS A 47 3.09 -5.75 8.65
C LYS A 47 3.82 -5.70 9.99
N MET A 48 4.44 -4.56 10.32
CA MET A 48 5.15 -4.38 11.58
C MET A 48 4.20 -4.51 12.76
N GLU A 49 3.01 -3.91 12.67
CA GLU A 49 2.01 -3.98 13.74
C GLU A 49 1.41 -5.38 13.87
N LEU A 50 1.10 -6.05 12.76
CA LEU A 50 0.65 -7.45 12.78
C LEU A 50 1.71 -8.37 13.43
N CYS A 51 3.00 -8.11 13.17
CA CYS A 51 4.10 -8.82 13.80
C CYS A 51 4.20 -8.52 15.30
N ARG A 52 3.91 -7.29 15.73
CA ARG A 52 3.86 -6.92 17.15
C ARG A 52 2.78 -7.71 17.87
N ILE A 53 1.55 -7.71 17.34
CA ILE A 53 0.41 -8.43 17.91
C ILE A 53 0.69 -9.93 17.95
N HIS A 54 1.23 -10.51 16.87
CA HIS A 54 1.59 -11.93 16.81
C HIS A 54 2.64 -12.30 17.87
N ARG A 55 3.68 -11.49 18.05
CA ARG A 55 4.73 -11.73 19.06
C ARG A 55 4.19 -11.64 20.48
N GLU A 56 3.40 -10.63 20.77
CA GLU A 56 2.80 -10.42 22.09
C GLU A 56 1.86 -11.57 22.46
N SER A 57 0.93 -11.90 21.56
CA SER A 57 0.00 -13.02 21.76
C SER A 57 0.69 -14.39 21.81
N THR A 58 1.73 -14.62 21.01
CA THR A 58 2.56 -15.84 21.11
C THR A 58 3.29 -15.92 22.45
N SER A 59 3.85 -14.80 22.93
CA SER A 59 4.54 -14.74 24.22
C SER A 59 3.57 -14.97 25.39
N ASN A 60 2.34 -14.47 25.28
CA ASN A 60 1.32 -14.61 26.30
C ASN A 60 0.62 -15.98 26.26
N GLY A 61 0.65 -16.68 25.11
CA GLY A 61 -0.08 -17.92 24.87
C GLY A 61 -1.59 -17.72 24.65
N PHE A 62 -2.04 -16.48 24.58
CA PHE A 62 -3.42 -16.09 24.30
C PHE A 62 -3.44 -14.74 23.56
N ILE A 63 -4.56 -14.45 22.91
CA ILE A 63 -4.84 -13.13 22.34
C ILE A 63 -6.08 -12.53 22.99
N THR A 64 -6.12 -11.21 23.11
CA THR A 64 -7.32 -10.51 23.59
C THR A 64 -8.35 -10.41 22.46
N TYR A 65 -9.63 -10.27 22.79
CA TYR A 65 -10.66 -10.03 21.76
C TYR A 65 -10.37 -8.76 20.94
N ASP A 66 -9.92 -7.69 21.60
CA ASP A 66 -9.59 -6.43 20.96
C ASP A 66 -8.41 -6.58 20.00
N ASP A 67 -7.31 -7.22 20.44
CA ASP A 67 -6.13 -7.44 19.59
C ASP A 67 -6.44 -8.38 18.42
N ALA A 68 -7.32 -9.36 18.60
CA ALA A 68 -7.76 -10.24 17.53
C ALA A 68 -8.55 -9.47 16.45
N SER A 69 -9.46 -8.57 16.87
CA SER A 69 -10.21 -7.71 15.94
C SER A 69 -9.27 -6.76 15.20
N ILE A 70 -8.34 -6.11 15.91
CA ILE A 70 -7.35 -5.22 15.32
C ILE A 70 -6.46 -5.98 14.34
N ALA A 71 -6.03 -7.20 14.67
CA ALA A 71 -5.22 -8.03 13.78
C ALA A 71 -5.96 -8.38 12.47
N GLU A 72 -7.27 -8.67 12.53
CA GLU A 72 -8.09 -8.90 11.33
C GLU A 72 -8.15 -7.65 10.44
N GLU A 73 -8.41 -6.48 11.02
CA GLU A 73 -8.48 -5.22 10.27
C GLU A 73 -7.13 -4.87 9.61
N ILE A 74 -6.04 -5.00 10.36
CA ILE A 74 -4.68 -4.78 9.86
C ILE A 74 -4.36 -5.77 8.74
N TYR A 75 -4.70 -7.05 8.94
CA TYR A 75 -4.46 -8.07 7.94
C TYR A 75 -5.24 -7.81 6.65
N ALA A 76 -6.52 -7.43 6.75
CA ALA A 76 -7.34 -7.11 5.59
C ALA A 76 -6.74 -5.94 4.79
N ALA A 77 -6.37 -4.85 5.44
CA ALA A 77 -5.73 -3.70 4.80
C ALA A 77 -4.36 -4.05 4.20
N TYR A 78 -3.55 -4.81 4.93
CA TYR A 78 -2.25 -5.29 4.47
C TYR A 78 -2.37 -6.16 3.22
N HIS A 79 -3.37 -7.06 3.19
CA HIS A 79 -3.61 -7.98 2.09
C HIS A 79 -4.07 -7.26 0.82
N VAL A 80 -4.98 -6.28 0.96
CA VAL A 80 -5.45 -5.43 -0.16
C VAL A 80 -4.28 -4.67 -0.79
N LEU A 81 -3.33 -4.20 0.02
CA LEU A 81 -2.13 -3.54 -0.48
C LEU A 81 -1.15 -4.51 -1.15
N GLY A 82 -1.44 -5.82 -1.30
CA GLY A 82 -0.53 -6.80 -1.90
C GLY A 82 0.53 -7.33 -0.93
N GLY A 83 0.20 -7.42 0.36
CA GLY A 83 1.01 -8.06 1.38
C GLY A 83 0.76 -9.57 1.50
N ASN A 84 1.83 -10.39 1.40
CA ASN A 84 1.70 -11.86 1.38
C ASN A 84 2.87 -12.61 2.04
N GLY A 85 2.62 -13.91 2.31
CA GLY A 85 3.54 -14.87 2.91
C GLY A 85 3.52 -14.76 4.43
N SER A 86 4.50 -14.07 4.98
CA SER A 86 4.65 -13.88 6.45
C SER A 86 3.41 -13.33 7.16
N GLY A 87 2.71 -12.33 6.59
CA GLY A 87 1.50 -11.75 7.22
C GLY A 87 0.35 -12.75 7.35
N THR A 88 0.11 -13.55 6.31
CA THR A 88 -0.93 -14.59 6.32
C THR A 88 -0.62 -15.68 7.32
N HIS A 89 0.65 -16.07 7.47
CA HIS A 89 1.04 -17.06 8.49
C HIS A 89 0.81 -16.52 9.90
N MET A 90 1.27 -15.29 10.20
CA MET A 90 1.02 -14.65 11.50
C MET A 90 -0.48 -14.58 11.82
N MET A 91 -1.30 -14.22 10.84
CA MET A 91 -2.74 -14.14 11.04
C MET A 91 -3.39 -15.51 11.25
N THR A 92 -2.92 -16.53 10.53
CA THR A 92 -3.38 -17.92 10.71
C THR A 92 -3.05 -18.43 12.11
N ASP A 93 -1.87 -18.09 12.64
CA ASP A 93 -1.48 -18.45 14.00
C ASP A 93 -2.36 -17.75 15.02
N ILE A 94 -2.57 -16.43 14.87
CA ILE A 94 -3.46 -15.62 15.72
C ILE A 94 -4.86 -16.23 15.79
N ARG A 95 -5.45 -16.61 14.65
CA ARG A 95 -6.80 -17.22 14.59
C ARG A 95 -6.91 -18.55 15.33
N LYS A 96 -5.80 -19.24 15.58
CA LYS A 96 -5.77 -20.51 16.33
C LYS A 96 -5.55 -20.32 17.83
N MET A 97 -5.21 -19.10 18.27
CA MET A 97 -4.93 -18.83 19.67
C MET A 97 -6.20 -18.82 20.49
N ARG A 98 -6.04 -19.12 21.78
CA ARG A 98 -7.12 -18.96 22.76
C ARG A 98 -7.42 -17.47 22.92
N MET A 99 -8.69 -17.10 22.82
CA MET A 99 -9.15 -15.74 23.07
C MET A 99 -9.48 -15.56 24.54
N MET A 100 -9.07 -14.43 25.12
CA MET A 100 -9.41 -14.03 26.48
C MET A 100 -9.86 -12.57 26.52
N GLU A 101 -10.64 -12.22 27.53
CA GLU A 101 -11.01 -10.83 27.79
C GLU A 101 -9.83 -10.10 28.44
N TYR A 102 -9.56 -8.87 28.01
CA TYR A 102 -8.45 -8.10 28.57
C TYR A 102 -8.84 -7.52 29.93
N GLU A 103 -8.49 -8.21 31.01
CA GLU A 103 -8.54 -7.62 32.34
C GLU A 103 -7.39 -6.62 32.49
N ARG A 104 -7.68 -5.34 32.23
CA ARG A 104 -6.76 -4.25 32.54
C ARG A 104 -6.52 -4.27 34.05
N LYS A 105 -5.38 -4.77 34.50
CA LYS A 105 -4.91 -4.54 35.86
C LYS A 105 -4.64 -3.04 36.00
N VAL A 106 -5.60 -2.34 36.61
CA VAL A 106 -5.49 -0.94 37.02
C VAL A 106 -4.46 -0.84 38.15
#